data_AF-A0A7K3SCR1-F1
#
_entry.id   AF-A0A7K3SCR1-F1
#
_cell.length_a   1.000
_cell.length_b   1.000
_cell.length_c   1.000
_cell.angle_alpha   90.00
_cell.angle_beta   90.00
_cell.angle_gamma   90.00
#
_symmetry.space_group_name_H-M   'P 1'
#
loop_
_entity.id
_entity.type
_entity.pdbx_description
1 polymer ?
#
loop_
_entity_poly.entity_id
_entity_poly.type
_entity_poly.pdbx_seq_one_letter_code
_entity_poly.pdbx_strand_id
1 'polypeptide(L)' 'MMVMQPVLEILAADDFALWPVGEHESYGYLVTNAQQDVRDFLGLAGAWAEQHLPAHAAPVTAALARALDLASSP' A
#
# COMPACT_ATOMS: atom_id res chain seq x y z
N MET A 1 -14.84 11.04 44.98
CA MET A 1 -15.08 11.58 43.64
C MET A 1 -14.45 10.62 42.64
N MET A 2 -15.25 9.96 41.79
CA MET A 2 -14.80 8.92 40.87
C MET A 2 -14.79 9.51 39.45
N VAL A 3 -13.62 9.54 38.82
CA VAL A 3 -13.43 10.10 37.47
C VAL A 3 -13.73 9.01 36.46
N MET A 4 -14.78 9.16 35.65
CA MET A 4 -15.08 8.28 34.53
C MET A 4 -14.25 8.69 33.32
N GLN A 5 -13.46 7.75 32.81
CA GLN A 5 -12.61 7.93 31.64
C GLN A 5 -13.29 7.26 30.44
N PRO A 6 -13.42 7.92 29.28
CA PRO A 6 -14.01 7.28 28.12
C PRO A 6 -13.01 6.28 27.53
N VAL A 7 -13.38 5.00 27.46
CA VAL A 7 -12.68 4.00 26.65
C VAL A 7 -13.18 4.14 25.22
N LEU A 8 -12.27 4.38 24.28
CA LEU A 8 -12.58 4.38 22.86
C LEU A 8 -12.57 2.92 22.37
N GLU A 9 -13.75 2.31 22.19
CA GLU A 9 -13.88 1.03 21.51
C GLU A 9 -13.65 1.23 20.01
N ILE A 10 -12.47 0.81 19.53
CA ILE A 10 -12.24 0.61 18.10
C ILE A 10 -12.95 -0.70 17.75
N LEU A 11 -14.11 -0.61 17.09
CA LEU A 11 -14.78 -1.77 16.52
C LEU A 11 -13.85 -2.40 15.47
N ALA A 12 -13.10 -3.43 15.87
CA ALA A 12 -12.58 -4.39 14.92
C ALA A 12 -13.81 -5.05 14.28
N ALA A 13 -14.00 -4.86 12.98
CA ALA A 13 -14.94 -5.69 12.23
C ALA A 13 -14.56 -7.14 12.53
N ASP A 14 -15.51 -7.94 13.03
CA ASP A 14 -15.27 -9.29 13.56
C ASP A 14 -14.51 -10.22 12.59
N ASP A 15 -14.48 -9.88 11.30
CA ASP A 15 -13.78 -10.59 10.22
C ASP A 15 -12.28 -10.22 10.07
N PHE A 16 -11.85 -9.09 10.61
CA PHE A 16 -10.44 -8.63 10.60
C PHE A 16 -9.61 -9.15 11.78
N ALA A 17 -10.25 -9.77 12.77
CA ALA A 17 -9.58 -10.27 13.98
C ALA A 17 -8.71 -11.52 13.74
N LEU A 18 -8.91 -12.22 12.62
CA LEU A 18 -8.19 -13.44 12.27
C LEU A 18 -7.64 -13.37 10.85
N TRP A 19 -6.87 -12.31 10.55
CA TRP A 19 -5.92 -12.42 9.46
C TRP A 19 -4.98 -13.59 9.78
N PRO A 20 -4.68 -14.51 8.84
CA PRO A 20 -3.63 -15.47 9.05
C PRO A 20 -2.32 -14.69 9.13
N VAL A 21 -1.88 -14.35 10.35
CA VAL A 21 -0.49 -14.02 10.62
C VAL A 21 0.26 -15.34 10.48
N GLY A 22 0.47 -15.74 9.21
CA GLY A 22 1.26 -16.90 8.84
C GLY A 22 2.59 -16.80 9.57
N GLU A 23 2.97 -17.90 10.21
CA GLU A 23 4.19 -18.15 10.98
C GLU A 23 5.22 -17.01 10.96
N HIS A 24 4.97 -15.94 11.73
CA HIS A 24 5.88 -14.87 12.11
C HIS A 24 7.07 -14.62 11.17
N GLU A 25 6.87 -14.58 9.85
CA GLU A 25 7.87 -14.03 8.96
C GLU A 25 8.03 -12.59 9.43
N SER A 26 9.24 -12.27 9.90
CA SER A 26 9.53 -11.02 10.59
C SER A 26 8.83 -9.90 9.84
N TYR A 27 7.96 -9.11 10.49
CA TYR A 27 7.08 -8.13 9.83
C TYR A 27 7.77 -7.30 8.72
N GLY A 28 9.08 -7.09 8.82
CA GLY A 28 9.92 -6.51 7.78
C GLY A 28 9.90 -7.23 6.42
N TYR A 29 9.83 -8.57 6.37
CA TYR A 29 9.69 -9.35 5.15
C TYR A 29 8.36 -9.08 4.44
N LEU A 30 7.25 -9.08 5.18
CA LEU A 30 5.93 -8.78 4.62
C LEU A 30 5.87 -7.34 4.06
N VAL A 31 6.41 -6.37 4.79
CA VAL A 31 6.47 -4.98 4.34
C VAL A 31 7.38 -4.82 3.12
N THR A 32 8.52 -5.51 3.10
CA THR A 32 9.44 -5.49 1.95
C THR A 32 8.79 -6.12 0.72
N ASN A 33 8.09 -7.25 0.88
CA ASN A 33 7.39 -7.92 -0.21
C ASN A 33 6.25 -7.04 -0.75
N ALA A 34 5.43 -6.47 0.14
CA ALA A 34 4.37 -5.54 -0.26
C ALA A 34 4.93 -4.31 -1.00
N GLN A 35 6.06 -3.77 -0.55
CA GLN A 35 6.72 -2.67 -1.26
C GLN A 35 7.20 -3.09 -2.65
N GLN A 36 7.69 -4.32 -2.80
CA GLN A 36 8.09 -4.85 -4.09
C GLN A 36 6.89 -5.09 -5.01
N ASP A 37 5.80 -5.65 -4.49
CA ASP A 37 4.56 -5.89 -5.24
C ASP A 37 4.02 -4.57 -5.82
N VAL A 38 4.05 -3.48 -5.04
CA VAL A 38 3.61 -2.15 -5.50
C VAL A 38 4.56 -1.58 -6.59
N ARG A 39 5.86 -1.85 -6.51
CA ARG A 39 6.82 -1.47 -7.57
C ARG A 39 6.58 -2.26 -8.86
N ASP A 40 6.31 -3.55 -8.75
CA ASP A 40 6.04 -4.42 -9.90
C ASP A 40 4.74 -4.00 -10.60
N PHE A 41 3.71 -3.68 -9.81
CA PHE A 41 2.48 -3.09 -10.32
C PHE A 41 2.72 -1.77 -11.09
N LEU A 42 3.57 -0.89 -10.56
CA LEU A 42 3.92 0.37 -11.24
C LEU A 42 4.59 0.11 -12.61
N GLY A 43 5.43 -0.93 -12.70
CA GLY A 43 6.01 -1.38 -13.96
C GLY A 43 4.96 -1.86 -14.97
N LEU A 44 4.00 -2.68 -14.52
CA LEU A 44 2.88 -3.14 -15.35
C LEU A 44 1.99 -1.97 -15.82
N ALA A 45 1.70 -1.03 -14.94
CA ALA A 45 0.93 0.17 -15.28
C ALA A 45 1.64 1.03 -16.34
N GLY A 46 2.98 1.14 -16.26
CA GLY A 46 3.79 1.78 -17.30
C GLY A 46 3.70 1.07 -18.64
N ALA A 47 3.90 -0.25 -18.68
CA ALA A 47 3.81 -1.02 -19.91
C ALA A 47 2.39 -0.99 -20.53
N TRP A 48 1.35 -0.98 -19.69
CA TRP A 48 -0.03 -0.78 -20.14
C TRP A 48 -0.23 0.63 -20.73
N ALA A 49 0.30 1.66 -20.08
CA ALA A 49 0.17 3.04 -20.53
C ALA A 49 0.93 3.30 -21.84
N GLU A 50 2.08 2.67 -22.06
CA GLU A 50 2.79 2.72 -23.35
C GLU A 50 1.94 2.16 -24.48
N GLN A 51 1.19 1.07 -24.22
CA GLN A 51 0.34 0.42 -25.21
C GLN A 51 -0.96 1.18 -25.50
N HIS A 52 -1.57 1.81 -24.48
CA HIS A 52 -2.92 2.37 -24.58
C HIS A 52 -2.95 3.91 -24.60
N LEU A 53 -1.95 4.57 -24.02
CA LEU A 53 -1.80 6.01 -23.96
C LEU A 53 -0.34 6.43 -24.25
N PRO A 54 0.23 6.12 -25.41
CA PRO A 54 1.65 6.31 -25.69
C PRO A 54 2.12 7.77 -25.48
N ALA A 55 1.28 8.76 -25.78
CA ALA A 55 1.60 10.18 -25.57
C ALA A 55 1.63 10.59 -24.09
N HIS A 56 1.00 9.82 -23.20
CA HIS A 56 0.85 10.14 -21.77
C HIS A 56 1.43 9.05 -20.85
N ALA A 57 2.14 8.06 -21.40
CA ALA A 57 2.68 6.95 -20.62
C ALA A 57 3.60 7.45 -19.49
N ALA A 58 4.62 8.25 -19.84
CA ALA A 58 5.54 8.83 -18.86
C ALA A 58 4.85 9.69 -17.76
N PRO A 59 3.97 10.66 -18.08
CA PRO A 59 3.31 11.46 -17.03
C PRO A 59 2.33 10.64 -16.18
N VAL A 60 1.64 9.64 -16.74
CA VAL A 60 0.74 8.76 -15.97
C VAL A 60 1.54 7.88 -15.00
N THR A 61 2.61 7.25 -15.47
CA THR A 61 3.48 6.44 -14.60
C THR A 61 4.14 7.29 -13.52
N ALA A 62 4.60 8.50 -13.84
CA ALA A 62 5.16 9.42 -12.85
C ALA A 62 4.12 9.87 -11.81
N ALA A 63 2.90 10.18 -12.23
CA ALA A 63 1.81 10.53 -11.31
C ALA A 63 1.45 9.37 -10.38
N LEU A 64 1.38 8.15 -10.92
CA LEU A 64 1.10 6.94 -10.14
C LEU A 64 2.23 6.67 -9.13
N ALA A 65 3.48 6.81 -9.56
CA ALA A 65 4.64 6.65 -8.69
C ALA A 65 4.68 7.69 -7.55
N ARG A 66 4.18 8.91 -7.79
CA ARG A 66 4.04 9.95 -6.76
C ARG A 66 2.87 9.68 -5.82
N ALA A 67 1.74 9.22 -6.33
CA ALA A 67 0.60 8.82 -5.51
C ALA A 67 0.93 7.66 -4.56
N LEU A 68 1.83 6.77 -4.98
CA LEU A 68 2.34 5.64 -4.20
C LEU A 68 3.57 5.97 -3.34
N ASP A 69 4.01 7.23 -3.32
CA ASP A 69 5.23 7.71 -2.64
C ASP A 69 6.50 6.90 -2.99
N LEU A 70 6.51 6.28 -4.18
CA LEU A 70 7.62 5.46 -4.66
C LEU A 70 8.67 6.28 -5.42
N ALA A 71 8.27 7.46 -5.89
CA ALA A 71 9.12 8.26 -6.73
C ALA A 71 9.90 9.24 -5.87
N SER A 72 11.22 9.02 -5.78
CA SER A 72 12.17 9.85 -5.03
C SER A 72 11.80 11.32 -5.14
N SER A 73 11.55 11.98 -4.02
CA SER A 73 11.43 13.44 -4.00
C SER A 73 12.66 14.03 -4.71
N PRO A 74 12.50 15.04 -5.59
CA PRO A 74 13.64 15.75 -6.17
C PRO A 74 14.55 16.33 -5.09
#